data_AF-A0A2G1MFW0-F1
#
_entry.id   AF-A0A2G1MFW0-F1
#
_cell.length_a   1.000
_cell.length_b   1.000
_cell.length_c   1.000
_cell.angle_alpha   90.00
_cell.angle_beta   90.00
_cell.angle_gamma   90.00
#
_symmetry.space_group_name_H-M   'P 1'
#
loop_
_entity.id
_entity.type
_entity.pdbx_description
1 polymer ?
#
loop_
_entity_poly.entity_id
_entity_poly.type
_entity_poly.pdbx_seq_one_letter_code
_entity_poly.pdbx_strand_id
1 'polypeptide(L)' 'MDFNDFTHRLINVRDGAEYLGCSVPTFWRRVADGTIPPAIKIGGMSRWRLSDIEAVIAKADAQRHAA' A
#
# COMPACT_ATOMS: atom_id res chain seq x y z
N MET A 1 4.76 -21.81 -14.30
CA MET A 1 4.41 -21.29 -12.97
C MET A 1 4.97 -19.89 -12.94
N ASP A 2 4.17 -18.92 -13.37
CA ASP A 2 4.62 -17.54 -13.48
C ASP A 2 4.83 -16.97 -12.07
N PHE A 3 6.07 -16.56 -11.80
CA PHE A 3 6.52 -16.08 -10.49
C PHE A 3 5.95 -14.70 -10.08
N ASN A 4 5.01 -14.14 -10.85
CA ASN A 4 4.62 -12.73 -10.75
C ASN A 4 3.15 -12.49 -10.37
N ASP A 5 2.49 -13.45 -9.70
CA ASP A 5 1.07 -13.39 -9.28
C ASP A 5 0.79 -12.40 -8.10
N PHE A 6 1.72 -11.49 -7.79
CA PHE A 6 1.57 -10.53 -6.70
C PHE A 6 0.82 -9.25 -7.12
N THR A 7 0.73 -8.97 -8.42
CA THR A 7 0.04 -7.79 -8.97
C THR A 7 -1.47 -7.79 -8.74
N HIS A 8 -2.06 -8.97 -8.53
CA HIS A 8 -3.49 -9.11 -8.26
C HIS A 8 -3.81 -9.35 -6.79
N ARG A 9 -2.79 -9.57 -5.95
CA ARG A 9 -2.98 -9.84 -4.53
C ARG A 9 -3.54 -8.61 -3.81
N LEU A 10 -4.69 -8.79 -3.19
CA LEU A 10 -5.29 -7.82 -2.29
C LEU A 10 -4.82 -8.06 -0.86
N ILE A 11 -4.46 -6.97 -0.18
CA ILE A 11 -4.03 -6.98 1.22
C ILE A 11 -4.99 -6.17 2.09
N ASN A 12 -4.95 -6.46 3.39
CA ASN A 12 -5.72 -5.74 4.39
C ASN A 12 -4.92 -4.56 4.98
N VAL A 13 -5.57 -3.70 5.77
CA VAL A 13 -4.92 -2.50 6.33
C VAL A 13 -3.77 -2.83 7.30
N ARG A 14 -3.86 -3.93 8.05
CA ARG A 14 -2.80 -4.40 8.95
C ARG A 14 -1.58 -4.84 8.15
N ASP A 15 -1.79 -5.60 7.09
CA ASP A 15 -0.70 -6.02 6.20
C ASP A 15 -0.03 -4.78 5.60
N GLY A 16 -0.80 -3.85 5.03
CA GLY A 16 -0.25 -2.62 4.45
C GLY A 16 0.51 -1.76 5.48
N ALA A 17 0.02 -1.68 6.71
CA ALA A 17 0.70 -0.99 7.80
C ALA A 17 2.01 -1.68 8.19
N GLU A 18 2.03 -3.01 8.22
CA GLU A 18 3.23 -3.83 8.46
C GLU A 18 4.27 -3.66 7.34
N TYR A 19 3.86 -3.71 6.07
CA TYR A 19 4.74 -3.45 4.91
C TYR A 19 5.41 -2.08 4.97
N LEU A 20 4.71 -1.07 5.48
CA LEU A 20 5.23 0.29 5.64
C LEU A 20 5.90 0.53 7.00
N GLY A 21 5.95 -0.46 7.89
CA GLY A 21 6.52 -0.33 9.22
C GLY A 21 5.84 0.72 10.10
N CYS A 22 4.52 0.91 9.95
CA CYS A 22 3.76 1.94 10.65
C CYS A 22 2.51 1.39 11.35
N SER A 23 1.87 2.22 12.19
CA SER A 23 0.61 1.85 12.83
C SER A 23 -0.58 1.98 11.87
N VAL A 24 -1.64 1.18 12.06
CA VAL A 24 -2.89 1.26 11.26
C VAL A 24 -3.50 2.68 11.21
N PRO A 25 -3.55 3.47 12.31
CA PRO A 25 -4.00 4.86 12.24
C PRO A 25 -3.11 5.73 11.34
N THR A 26 -1.80 5.50 11.36
CA THR A 26 -0.86 6.21 10.47
C THR A 26 -1.10 5.84 9.02
N PHE A 27 -1.34 4.56 8.73
CA PHE A 27 -1.71 4.10 7.40
C PHE A 27 -2.95 4.83 6.89
N TRP A 28 -4.02 4.95 7.70
CA TRP A 28 -5.21 5.71 7.33
C TRP A 28 -4.94 7.20 7.12
N ARG A 29 -4.08 7.82 7.93
CA ARG A 29 -3.65 9.21 7.71
C ARG A 29 -2.94 9.37 6.36
N ARG A 30 -2.10 8.41 5.97
CA ARG A 30 -1.43 8.37 4.67
C ARG A 30 -2.39 8.11 3.50
N VAL A 31 -3.49 7.40 3.75
CA VAL A 31 -4.59 7.30 2.77
C VAL A 31 -5.30 8.65 2.64
N ALA A 32 -5.58 9.33 3.76
CA ALA A 32 -6.27 10.60 3.77
C ALA A 32 -5.44 11.75 3.16
N ASP A 33 -4.12 11.76 3.36
CA ASP A 33 -3.21 12.75 2.76
C ASP A 33 -2.81 12.44 1.31
N GLY A 34 -3.26 11.30 0.76
CA GLY A 34 -3.03 10.89 -0.62
C GLY A 34 -1.65 10.26 -0.88
N THR A 35 -0.83 10.04 0.15
CA THR A 35 0.43 9.29 0.02
C THR A 35 0.14 7.84 -0.40
N ILE A 36 -0.87 7.21 0.19
CA ILE A 36 -1.35 5.86 -0.13
C ILE A 36 -2.67 6.01 -0.90
N PRO A 37 -2.88 5.22 -1.97
CA PRO A 37 -4.13 5.30 -2.72
C PRO A 37 -5.37 4.91 -1.88
N PRO A 38 -6.56 5.39 -2.27
CA PRO A 38 -7.80 5.05 -1.60
C PRO A 38 -8.09 3.54 -1.67
N ALA A 39 -8.76 3.02 -0.64
CA ALA A 39 -9.09 1.61 -0.54
C ALA A 39 -10.10 1.16 -1.61
N ILE A 40 -9.89 -0.03 -2.16
CA ILE A 40 -10.88 -0.77 -2.93
C ILE A 40 -11.91 -1.34 -1.95
N LYS A 41 -13.18 -0.98 -2.12
CA LYS A 41 -14.29 -1.44 -1.27
C LYS A 41 -14.89 -2.73 -1.81
N ILE A 42 -14.88 -3.79 -1.02
CA ILE A 42 -15.45 -5.11 -1.37
C ILE A 42 -16.27 -5.62 -0.19
N GLY A 43 -17.60 -5.59 -0.30
CA GLY A 43 -18.50 -6.11 0.73
C GLY A 43 -18.25 -5.53 2.14
N GLY A 44 -17.98 -4.23 2.24
CA GLY A 44 -17.64 -3.55 3.50
C GLY A 44 -16.16 -3.64 3.90
N MET A 45 -15.38 -4.50 3.26
CA MET A 45 -13.93 -4.58 3.48
C MET A 45 -13.20 -3.49 2.71
N SER A 46 -12.14 -2.95 3.31
CA SER A 46 -11.19 -2.05 2.65
C SER A 46 -9.95 -2.86 2.27
N ARG A 47 -9.62 -2.87 0.98
CA ARG A 47 -8.49 -3.63 0.42
C ARG A 47 -7.60 -2.73 -0.43
N TRP A 48 -6.34 -3.10 -0.55
CA TRP A 48 -5.38 -2.46 -1.45
C TRP A 48 -4.68 -3.53 -2.26
N ARG A 49 -4.23 -3.21 -3.48
CA ARG A 49 -3.32 -4.11 -4.17
C ARG A 49 -1.96 -4.03 -3.49
N LEU A 50 -1.29 -5.17 -3.36
CA LEU A 50 0.08 -5.19 -2.87
C LEU A 50 0.98 -4.30 -3.74
N SER A 51 0.82 -4.37 -5.06
CA SER A 51 1.55 -3.54 -6.03
C SER A 51 1.42 -2.04 -5.80
N ASP A 52 0.27 -1.58 -5.30
CA ASP A 52 0.06 -0.16 -5.02
C ASP A 52 0.92 0.29 -3.84
N ILE A 53 1.06 -0.56 -2.81
CA ILE A 53 1.90 -0.27 -1.65
C ILE A 53 3.39 -0.32 -2.03
N GLU A 54 3.79 -1.29 -2.85
CA GLU A 54 5.14 -1.36 -3.40
C GLU A 54 5.49 -0.12 -4.23
N ALA A 55 4.55 0.39 -5.03
CA ALA A 55 4.74 1.62 -5.79
C ALA A 55 4.93 2.86 -4.89
N VAL A 56 4.24 2.92 -3.74
CA VAL A 56 4.46 3.99 -2.73
C VAL A 56 5.88 3.93 -2.19
N ILE A 57 6.39 2.72 -1.88
CA ILE A 57 7.77 2.52 -1.40
C ILE A 57 8.78 2.94 -2.47
N ALA A 58 8.60 2.47 -3.71
CA ALA A 58 9.48 2.79 -4.83
C ALA A 58 9.53 4.30 -5.11
N LYS A 59 8.38 4.99 -5.03
CA LYS A 59 8.31 6.45 -5.17
C LYS A 59 9.08 7.17 -4.06
N ALA A 60 8.91 6.74 -2.80
CA ALA A 60 9.63 7.34 -1.68
C ALA A 60 11.14 7.11 -1.78
N ASP A 61 11.56 5.92 -2.23
CA ASP A 61 12.97 5.59 -2.45
C ASP A 61 13.57 6.42 -3.60
N ALA A 62 12.87 6.58 -4.71
CA ALA A 62 13.29 7.44 -5.81
C ALA A 62 13.44 8.91 -5.37
N GLN A 63 12.51 9.42 -4.55
CA GLN A 63 12.60 10.77 -3.97
C GLN A 63 13.79 10.92 -3.03
N ARG A 64 14.14 9.89 -2.26
CA ARG A 64 15.31 9.87 -1.38
C ARG A 64 16.61 9.98 -2.15
N HIS A 65 16.72 9.30 -3.29
CA HIS A 65 17.95 9.28 -4.11
C HIS A 65 18.07 10.47 -5.07
N ALA A 66 17.00 11.23 -5.27
CA ALA A 66 17.00 12.43 -6.13
C ALA A 66 17.45 13.71 -5.40
N ALA A 67 17.71 13.65 -4.09
CA ALA A 67 18.16 14.75 -3.24
C ALA A 67 19.61 14.53 -2.77
#